data_AF-A0A2R7R242-F1
#
_entry.id   AF-A0A2R7R242-F1
#
_cell.length_a   1.000
_cell.length_b   1.000
_cell.length_c   1.000
_cell.angle_alpha   90.00
_cell.angle_beta   90.00
_cell.angle_gamma   90.00
#
_symmetry.space_group_name_H-M   'P 1'
#
loop_
_entity.id
_entity.type
_entity.pdbx_description
1 polymer ?
#
loop_
_entity_poly.entity_id
_entity_poly.type
_entity_poly.pdbx_seq_one_letter_code
_entity_poly.pdbx_strand_id
1 'polypeptide(L)'
;AQRHARTLEPQGPRRTVFAADVVGSAAQIVDLLQSDPVLQQVDELRVELPYELPASDYRRILQIVAEQIAPALGWAGAAAAPRLRAAP
;
A
#
# COMPACT_ATOMS: atom_id res chain seq x y z
N ALA A 1 -6.89 27.10 -1.21
CA ALA A 1 -7.92 26.04 -1.16
C ALA A 1 -8.53 25.87 -2.55
N GLN A 2 -8.01 24.94 -3.35
CA GLN A 2 -8.55 24.55 -4.66
C GLN A 2 -7.76 23.33 -5.14
N ARG A 3 -8.33 22.12 -5.03
CA ARG A 3 -8.08 20.99 -5.96
C ARG A 3 -9.33 20.13 -5.99
N HIS A 4 -10.25 20.54 -6.87
CA HIS A 4 -11.39 19.76 -7.31
C HIS A 4 -10.92 18.61 -8.21
N ALA A 5 -11.55 17.45 -8.02
CA ALA A 5 -11.85 16.41 -9.01
C ALA A 5 -10.80 16.16 -10.10
N ARG A 6 -9.99 15.10 -9.92
CA ARG A 6 -9.42 14.35 -11.04
C ARG A 6 -9.75 12.87 -10.90
N THR A 7 -10.80 12.51 -11.62
CA THR A 7 -10.87 11.35 -12.51
C THR A 7 -10.95 9.96 -11.87
N LEU A 8 -12.17 9.59 -11.49
CA LEU A 8 -12.67 8.22 -11.33
C LEU A 8 -12.89 7.55 -12.71
N GLU A 9 -11.91 7.60 -13.61
CA GLU A 9 -11.95 6.82 -14.85
C GLU A 9 -10.72 5.90 -14.93
N PRO A 10 -10.90 4.60 -15.21
CA PRO A 10 -9.79 3.67 -15.35
C PRO A 10 -8.95 4.07 -16.58
N GLN A 11 -7.80 4.69 -16.34
CA GLN A 11 -6.86 5.06 -17.40
C GLN A 11 -5.84 3.93 -17.62
N GLY A 12 -5.91 3.29 -18.79
CA GLY A 12 -4.84 2.46 -19.34
C GLY A 12 -5.16 0.98 -19.56
N PRO A 13 -4.44 0.29 -20.48
CA PRO A 13 -4.73 -1.08 -20.92
C PRO A 13 -4.47 -2.18 -19.86
N ARG A 14 -4.15 -1.82 -18.61
CA ARG A 14 -3.63 -2.73 -17.58
C ARG A 14 -4.52 -2.91 -16.36
N ARG A 15 -5.79 -2.48 -16.39
CA ARG A 15 -6.76 -2.62 -15.28
C ARG A 15 -6.24 -2.09 -13.93
N THR A 16 -5.31 -1.14 -13.94
CA THR A 16 -4.82 -0.51 -12.71
C THR A 16 -5.88 0.49 -12.25
N VAL A 17 -6.62 0.14 -11.20
CA VAL A 17 -7.53 1.07 -10.52
C VAL A 17 -6.67 1.97 -9.65
N PHE A 18 -6.62 3.26 -10.00
CA PHE A 18 -5.95 4.26 -9.17
C PHE A 18 -6.89 4.60 -8.00
N ALA A 19 -6.60 4.06 -6.82
CA ALA A 19 -7.26 4.51 -5.59
C ALA A 19 -6.89 5.98 -5.33
N ALA A 20 -7.84 6.76 -4.80
CA ALA A 20 -7.58 8.14 -4.38
C ALA A 20 -6.45 8.18 -3.33
N ASP A 21 -5.70 9.28 -3.26
CA ASP A 21 -4.62 9.44 -2.28
C ASP A 21 -5.11 9.08 -0.87
N VAL A 22 -4.54 7.99 -0.34
CA VAL A 22 -4.97 7.46 0.95
C VAL A 22 -4.16 8.13 2.05
N VAL A 23 -4.82 9.01 2.81
CA VAL A 23 -4.20 9.72 3.94
C VAL A 23 -5.04 9.49 5.20
N GLY A 24 -4.44 8.90 6.22
CA GLY A 24 -5.14 8.59 7.47
C GLY A 24 -4.30 7.73 8.40
N SER A 25 -4.91 7.32 9.52
CA SER A 25 -4.33 6.34 10.43
C SER A 25 -4.27 4.95 9.77
N ALA A 26 -3.36 4.09 10.23
CA ALA A 26 -3.22 2.73 9.71
C ALA A 26 -4.55 1.95 9.68
N ALA A 27 -5.39 2.10 10.71
CA ALA A 27 -6.70 1.46 10.78
C ALA A 27 -7.64 1.95 9.67
N GLN A 28 -7.73 3.27 9.44
CA GLN A 28 -8.55 3.83 8.36
C GLN A 28 -8.08 3.36 6.97
N ILE A 29 -6.76 3.22 6.80
CA ILE A 29 -6.18 2.70 5.55
C ILE A 29 -6.58 1.24 5.35
N VAL A 30 -6.47 0.42 6.40
CA VAL A 30 -6.88 -0.99 6.36
C VAL A 30 -8.36 -1.12 6.05
N ASP A 31 -9.23 -0.38 6.73
CA ASP A 31 -10.68 -0.42 6.51
C ASP A 31 -11.04 -0.04 5.06
N LEU A 32 -10.38 1.00 4.53
CA LEU A 32 -10.57 1.43 3.14
C LEU A 32 -10.14 0.32 2.16
N LEU A 33 -8.97 -0.26 2.37
CA LEU A 33 -8.43 -1.32 1.50
C LEU A 33 -9.28 -2.60 1.59
N GLN A 34 -9.71 -3.01 2.78
CA GLN A 34 -10.56 -4.19 2.96
C GLN A 34 -11.96 -4.01 2.36
N SER A 35 -12.45 -2.78 2.30
CA SER A 35 -13.73 -2.45 1.66
C SER A 35 -13.65 -2.48 0.13
N ASP A 36 -12.44 -2.48 -0.46
CA ASP A 36 -12.24 -2.50 -1.91
C ASP A 36 -12.33 -3.95 -2.45
N PRO A 37 -13.30 -4.27 -3.32
CA PRO A 37 -13.44 -5.60 -3.91
C PRO A 37 -12.28 -5.98 -4.85
N VAL A 38 -11.47 -5.01 -5.29
CA VAL A 38 -10.28 -5.25 -6.12
C VAL A 38 -9.13 -5.81 -5.28
N LEU A 39 -9.07 -5.50 -3.98
CA LEU A 39 -7.99 -5.98 -3.10
C LEU A 39 -7.92 -7.52 -3.09
N GLN A 40 -9.07 -8.19 -3.14
CA GLN A 40 -9.16 -9.66 -3.16
C GLN A 40 -8.77 -10.28 -4.52
N GLN A 41 -8.54 -9.46 -5.55
CA GLN A 41 -8.23 -9.89 -6.92
C GLN A 41 -6.78 -9.61 -7.32
N VAL A 42 -5.97 -9.07 -6.42
CA VAL A 42 -4.57 -8.70 -6.67
C VAL A 42 -3.64 -9.40 -5.70
N ASP A 43 -2.48 -9.83 -6.20
CA ASP A 43 -1.44 -10.45 -5.39
C ASP A 43 -0.32 -9.47 -4.97
N GLU A 44 -0.38 -8.23 -5.49
CA GLU A 44 0.65 -7.20 -5.30
C GLU A 44 0.02 -5.88 -4.84
N LEU A 45 0.50 -5.37 -3.71
CA LEU A 45 0.17 -4.04 -3.19
C LEU A 45 1.38 -3.12 -3.34
N ARG A 46 1.21 -2.04 -4.13
CA ARG A 46 2.24 -1.03 -4.34
C ARG A 46 1.96 0.21 -3.50
N VAL A 47 2.91 0.60 -2.65
CA VAL A 47 2.83 1.81 -1.83
C VAL A 47 3.73 2.88 -2.44
N GLU A 48 3.12 3.96 -2.91
CA GLU A 48 3.84 5.15 -3.38
C GLU A 48 4.16 6.05 -2.18
N LEU A 49 5.44 6.35 -1.97
CA LEU A 49 5.88 7.22 -0.88
C LEU A 49 5.78 8.68 -1.30
N PRO A 50 5.28 9.58 -0.42
CA PRO A 50 5.19 11.00 -0.76
C PRO A 50 6.58 11.60 -0.99
N TYR A 51 6.80 12.24 -2.12
CA TYR A 51 8.00 13.05 -2.33
C TYR A 51 7.95 14.25 -1.36
N GLU A 52 9.10 14.77 -0.92
CA GLU A 52 9.22 15.92 0.01
C GLU A 52 9.14 15.61 1.52
N LEU A 53 9.17 14.34 1.94
CA LEU A 53 9.28 13.97 3.36
C LEU A 53 10.74 13.71 3.78
N PRO A 54 11.09 13.95 5.06
CA PRO A 54 12.40 13.58 5.59
C PRO A 54 12.54 12.05 5.69
N ALA A 55 13.78 11.57 5.69
CA ALA A 55 14.08 10.13 5.70
C ALA A 55 13.52 9.37 6.92
N SER A 56 13.36 10.04 8.07
CA SER A 56 12.70 9.49 9.26
C SER A 56 11.27 9.07 8.99
N ASP A 57 10.56 9.88 8.21
CA ASP A 57 9.13 9.71 7.96
C ASP A 57 8.91 8.61 6.94
N TYR A 58 9.79 8.49 5.93
CA TYR A 58 9.80 7.33 5.05
C TYR A 58 9.95 6.02 5.81
N ARG A 59 10.92 5.95 6.75
CA ARG A 59 11.09 4.75 7.59
C ARG A 59 9.84 4.46 8.40
N ARG A 60 9.20 5.50 8.95
CA ARG A 60 7.98 5.32 9.74
C ARG A 60 6.81 4.82 8.89
N ILE A 61 6.62 5.38 7.69
CA ILE A 61 5.58 4.93 6.76
C ILE A 61 5.80 3.44 6.42
N LEU A 62 7.01 3.07 6.01
CA LEU A 62 7.35 1.68 5.69
C LEU A 62 7.13 0.74 6.89
N GLN A 63 7.49 1.18 8.10
CA GLN A 63 7.26 0.40 9.32
C GLN A 63 5.77 0.17 9.58
N ILE A 64 4.94 1.21 9.46
CA ILE A 64 3.49 1.10 9.64
C ILE A 64 2.89 0.18 8.58
N VAL A 65 3.31 0.31 7.32
CA VAL A 65 2.87 -0.57 6.23
C VAL A 65 3.21 -2.03 6.54
N ALA A 66 4.45 -2.31 6.93
CA ALA A 66 4.92 -3.66 7.17
C ALA A 66 4.37 -4.30 8.46
N GLU A 67 4.23 -3.53 9.54
CA GLU A 67 3.88 -4.07 10.86
C GLU A 67 2.38 -4.01 11.17
N GLN A 68 1.63 -3.08 10.55
CA GLN A 68 0.21 -2.87 10.86
C GLN A 68 -0.69 -3.15 9.66
N ILE A 69 -0.38 -2.57 8.50
CA ILE A 69 -1.28 -2.66 7.33
C ILE A 69 -1.18 -4.05 6.70
N ALA A 70 0.01 -4.49 6.30
CA ALA A 70 0.19 -5.76 5.60
C ALA A 70 -0.37 -6.98 6.38
N PRO A 71 -0.08 -7.17 7.69
CA PRO A 71 -0.66 -8.27 8.45
C PRO A 71 -2.18 -8.19 8.56
N ALA A 72 -2.75 -6.98 8.68
CA ALA A 72 -4.19 -6.78 8.76
C ALA A 72 -4.91 -7.08 7.42
N LEU A 73 -4.21 -7.01 6.30
CA LEU A 73 -4.71 -7.46 5.00
C LEU A 73 -4.51 -8.97 4.76
N GLY A 74 -3.99 -9.70 5.75
CA GLY A 74 -3.65 -11.12 5.61
C GLY A 74 -2.36 -11.38 4.81
N TRP A 75 -1.59 -10.33 4.52
CA TRP A 75 -0.30 -10.50 3.85
C TRP A 75 0.73 -11.03 4.84
N ALA A 76 1.10 -12.29 4.67
CA ALA A 76 2.04 -12.96 5.57
C ALA A 76 3.50 -12.45 5.47
N GLY A 77 3.82 -11.63 4.46
CA GLY A 77 5.18 -11.13 4.20
C GLY A 77 6.22 -12.24 4.05
N ALA A 78 7.45 -11.87 3.68
CA ALA A 78 8.57 -12.79 3.50
C ALA A 78 9.08 -13.45 4.81
N ALA A 79 8.27 -13.53 5.88
CA ALA A 79 8.56 -14.44 6.99
C ALA A 79 8.53 -15.92 6.54
N ALA A 80 7.80 -16.21 5.45
CA ALA A 80 7.78 -17.51 4.78
C ALA A 80 8.80 -17.65 3.64
N ALA A 81 9.48 -16.57 3.22
CA ALA A 81 10.53 -16.69 2.21
C ALA A 81 11.74 -17.35 2.88
N PRO A 82 12.26 -18.48 2.35
CA PRO A 82 13.44 -19.10 2.91
C PRO A 82 14.54 -18.05 2.90
N ARG A 83 15.11 -17.75 4.08
CA ARG A 83 16.31 -16.93 4.18
C ARG A 83 17.30 -17.56 3.20
N LEU A 84 17.67 -16.83 2.15
CA LEU A 84 18.71 -17.24 1.21
C LEU A 84 19.91 -17.64 2.07
N ARG A 85 20.14 -18.95 2.14
CA ARG A 85 21.27 -19.51 2.86
C ARG A 85 22.47 -18.99 2.09
N ALA A 86 23.22 -18.06 2.68
CA ALA A 86 24.50 -17.67 2.15
C ALA A 86 25.30 -18.96 1.92
N ALA A 87 25.60 -19.24 0.65
CA ALA A 87 26.43 -20.36 0.27
C ALA A 87 27.85 -20.15 0.86
N PRO A 88 28.53 -21.23 1.27
CA PRO A 88 29.79 -21.19 2.03
C PRO A 88 30.97 -20.63 1.22
#